data_AF-A0A952K9T4-F1
#
_entry.id   AF-A0A952K9T4-F1
#
_cell.length_a   1.000
_cell.length_b   1.000
_cell.length_c   1.000
_cell.angle_alpha   90.00
_cell.angle_beta   90.00
_cell.angle_gamma   90.00
#
_symmetry.space_group_name_H-M   'P 1'
#
loop_
_entity.id
_entity.type
_entity.pdbx_description
1 polymer ?
#
loop_
_entity_poly.entity_id
_entity_poly.type
_entity_poly.pdbx_seq_one_letter_code
_entity_poly.pdbx_strand_id
1 'polypeptide(L)' 'MLYQVYETQRTLMEPFVDFAQAAAKLYGNPLSPLGQNPFAQRVAAGYSLIYRLGKDYEKPAFDIRTV' A
#
# COMPACT_ATOMS: atom_id res chain seq x y z
N MET A 1 -8.90 25.82 -5.98
CA MET A 1 -9.82 24.87 -6.66
C MET A 1 -9.09 23.64 -7.20
N LEU A 2 -8.13 23.73 -8.14
CA LEU A 2 -7.42 22.55 -8.68
C LEU A 2 -6.72 21.69 -7.60
N TYR A 3 -6.11 22.33 -6.60
CA TYR A 3 -5.49 21.63 -5.48
C TYR A 3 -6.50 20.83 -4.64
N GLN A 4 -7.70 21.37 -4.40
CA GLN A 4 -8.77 20.63 -3.72
C GLN A 4 -9.25 19.43 -4.52
N VAL A 5 -9.32 19.52 -5.85
CA VAL A 5 -9.65 18.37 -6.70
C VAL A 5 -8.58 17.29 -6.60
N TYR A 6 -7.30 17.68 -6.59
CA TYR A 6 -6.18 16.76 -6.38
C TYR A 6 -6.19 16.11 -4.98
N GLU A 7 -6.40 16.88 -3.92
CA GLU A 7 -6.57 16.34 -2.56
C GLU A 7 -7.76 15.40 -2.48
N THR A 8 -8.90 15.77 -3.07
CA THR A 8 -10.09 14.90 -3.06
C THR A 8 -9.79 13.56 -3.76
N GLN A 9 -9.10 13.57 -4.90
CA GLN A 9 -8.65 12.34 -5.57
C GLN A 9 -7.69 11.53 -4.71
N ARG A 10 -6.74 12.19 -4.03
CA ARG A 10 -5.75 11.56 -3.16
C ARG A 10 -6.40 10.91 -1.94
N THR A 11 -7.23 11.64 -1.21
CA THR A 11 -7.97 11.15 -0.03
C THR A 11 -8.96 10.04 -0.41
N LEU A 12 -9.50 10.05 -1.63
CA LEU A 12 -10.30 8.93 -2.13
C LEU A 12 -9.48 7.67 -2.40
N MET A 13 -8.20 7.80 -2.75
CA MET A 13 -7.31 6.66 -3.01
C MET A 13 -6.74 6.04 -1.72
N GLU A 14 -6.55 6.83 -0.66
CA GLU A 14 -6.08 6.36 0.66
C GLU A 14 -6.82 5.11 1.20
N PRO A 15 -8.16 5.03 1.26
CA PRO A 15 -8.86 3.86 1.81
C PRO A 15 -8.64 2.59 0.96
N PHE A 16 -8.44 2.72 -0.36
CA PHE A 16 -8.14 1.57 -1.22
C PHE A 16 -6.74 1.02 -0.95
N VAL A 17 -5.80 1.91 -0.68
CA VAL A 17 -4.42 1.55 -0.32
C VAL A 17 -4.41 0.82 1.01
N ASP A 18 -5.08 1.34 2.03
CA ASP A 18 -5.17 0.68 3.33
C ASP A 18 -5.87 -0.68 3.26
N PHE A 19 -6.92 -0.78 2.45
CA PHE A 19 -7.57 -2.06 2.17
C PHE A 19 -6.61 -3.06 1.51
N ALA A 20 -5.83 -2.63 0.52
CA ALA A 20 -4.81 -3.47 -0.12
C ALA A 20 -3.74 -3.91 0.90
N GLN A 21 -3.37 -3.06 1.85
CA GLN A 21 -2.45 -3.42 2.93
C GLN A 21 -3.03 -4.49 3.85
N ALA A 22 -4.29 -4.32 4.27
CA ALA A 22 -4.98 -5.27 5.13
C ALA A 22 -5.14 -6.63 4.42
N ALA A 23 -5.53 -6.62 3.15
CA ALA A 23 -5.60 -7.82 2.32
C ALA A 23 -4.23 -8.51 2.21
N ALA A 24 -3.16 -7.76 1.92
CA ALA A 24 -1.80 -8.30 1.85
C ALA A 24 -1.39 -9.00 3.16
N LYS A 25 -1.72 -8.43 4.32
CA LYS A 25 -1.46 -9.04 5.63
C LYS A 25 -2.32 -10.28 5.89
N LEU A 26 -3.59 -10.24 5.49
CA LEU A 26 -4.52 -11.35 5.66
C LEU A 26 -4.10 -12.60 4.87
N TYR A 27 -3.66 -12.42 3.62
CA TYR A 27 -3.17 -13.50 2.75
C TYR A 27 -1.71 -13.89 3.01
N GLY A 28 -0.91 -12.97 3.57
CA GLY A 28 0.50 -13.22 3.89
C GLY A 28 0.73 -13.88 5.25
N ASN A 29 -0.28 -13.93 6.12
CA ASN A 29 -0.15 -14.54 7.44
C ASN A 29 -0.36 -16.06 7.37
N PRO A 30 0.66 -16.90 7.68
CA PRO A 30 0.53 -18.37 7.67
C PRO A 30 -0.43 -18.92 8.74
N LEU A 31 -0.76 -18.13 9.77
CA LEU A 31 -1.77 -18.45 10.77
C LEU A 31 -3.20 -18.16 10.29
N SER A 32 -3.35 -17.43 9.20
CA SER A 32 -4.66 -17.21 8.56
C SER A 32 -5.04 -18.46 7.77
N PRO A 33 -6.28 -18.98 7.89
CA PRO A 33 -6.77 -20.08 7.05
C PRO A 33 -6.65 -19.78 5.55
N LEU A 34 -6.69 -18.50 5.16
CA LEU A 34 -6.50 -18.04 3.78
C LEU A 34 -5.02 -18.00 3.35
N GLY A 35 -4.08 -17.96 4.29
CA GLY A 35 -2.63 -17.91 4.07
C GLY A 35 -1.96 -19.28 3.93
N GLN A 36 -2.66 -20.36 4.26
CA GLN A 36 -2.14 -21.74 4.16
C GLN A 36 -2.12 -22.29 2.72
N ASN A 37 -2.75 -21.59 1.77
CA ASN A 37 -2.76 -22.01 0.37
C ASN A 37 -1.43 -21.63 -0.33
N PRO A 38 -0.79 -22.52 -1.12
CA PRO A 38 0.41 -22.19 -1.88
C PRO A 38 0.26 -20.99 -2.84
N PHE A 39 -0.97 -20.65 -3.26
CA PHE A 39 -1.24 -19.44 -4.05
C PHE A 39 -1.40 -18.17 -3.21
N ALA A 40 -1.62 -18.28 -1.89
CA ALA A 40 -1.86 -17.15 -1.01
C ALA A 40 -0.69 -16.16 -0.98
N GLN A 41 0.55 -16.66 -1.07
CA GLN A 41 1.74 -15.82 -1.14
C GLN A 41 1.75 -14.94 -2.40
N ARG A 42 1.29 -15.46 -3.55
CA ARG A 42 1.20 -14.70 -4.81
C ARG A 42 0.12 -13.63 -4.70
N VAL A 43 -1.02 -13.96 -4.10
CA VAL A 43 -2.12 -13.02 -3.86
C VAL A 43 -1.69 -11.90 -2.90
N ALA A 44 -1.04 -12.25 -1.80
CA ALA A 44 -0.46 -11.30 -0.84
C ALA A 44 0.57 -10.38 -1.51
N ALA A 45 1.45 -10.93 -2.35
CA ALA A 45 2.41 -10.15 -3.11
C ALA A 45 1.72 -9.16 -4.08
N GLY A 46 0.66 -9.58 -4.77
CA GLY A 46 -0.13 -8.71 -5.64
C GLY A 46 -0.76 -7.53 -4.88
N TYR A 47 -1.41 -7.80 -3.75
CA TYR A 47 -1.94 -6.73 -2.90
C TYR A 47 -0.85 -5.83 -2.32
N SER A 48 0.31 -6.38 -1.98
CA SER A 48 1.45 -5.60 -1.50
C SER A 48 2.02 -4.65 -2.57
N LEU A 49 1.97 -5.05 -3.86
CA LEU A 49 2.38 -4.21 -4.99
C LEU A 49 1.40 -3.05 -5.15
N ILE A 50 0.10 -3.34 -5.14
CA ILE A 50 -0.96 -2.31 -5.23
C ILE A 50 -0.84 -1.30 -4.09
N TYR A 51 -0.62 -1.79 -2.86
CA TYR A 51 -0.37 -0.92 -1.71
C TYR A 51 0.83 0.01 -1.94
N ARG A 52 1.94 -0.51 -2.46
CA ARG A 52 3.14 0.31 -2.73
C ARG A 52 2.96 1.31 -3.86
N LEU A 53 2.14 0.99 -4.86
CA LEU A 53 1.86 1.86 -5.99
C LEU A 53 0.89 2.98 -5.62
N GLY A 54 -0.10 2.69 -4.77
CA GLY A 54 -1.11 3.65 -4.39
C GLY A 54 -0.74 4.48 -3.15
N LYS A 55 0.13 3.98 -2.26
CA LYS A 55 0.58 4.77 -1.11
C LYS A 55 1.36 5.99 -1.58
N ASP A 56 1.20 7.08 -0.85
CA ASP A 56 2.03 8.24 -1.04
C ASP A 56 3.48 7.89 -0.72
N TYR A 57 4.32 7.97 -1.75
CA TYR A 57 5.76 8.03 -1.57
C TYR A 57 6.12 9.47 -1.27
N GLU A 58 6.14 9.83 0.02
CA GLU A 58 6.79 11.06 0.43
C GLU A 58 8.27 10.98 0.00
N LYS A 59 8.73 12.00 -0.72
CA LYS A 59 10.12 12.09 -1.13
C LYS A 59 10.97 12.12 0.13
N PRO A 60 11.84 11.12 0.38
CA PRO A 60 12.69 11.14 1.56
C PRO A 60 13.57 12.38 1.50
N ALA A 61 13.76 13.05 2.64
CA ALA A 61 14.73 14.12 2.75
C ALA A 61 16.11 13.55 2.39
N PHE A 62 16.82 14.23 1.49
CA PHE A 62 18.21 13.91 1.25
C PHE A 62 18.97 14.36 2.50
N ASP A 63 19.45 13.40 3.30
CA ASP A 63 20.30 13.63 4.48
C ASP A 63 21.71 14.09 4.06
N ILE A 64 21.76 15.08 3.15
CA ILE A 64 22.99 15.72 2.71
C ILE A 64 23.29 16.79 3.76
N ARG A 65 24.15 16.43 4.71
CA ARG A 65 24.78 17.39 5.60
C ARG A 65 25.68 18.27 4.75
N THR A 66 25.27 19.52 4.53
CA THR A 66 26.12 20.55 3.94
C THR A 66 27.37 20.70 4.80
N VAL A 67 28.54 20.60 4.15
CA VAL A 67 29.87 20.84 4.71
C VAL A 67 30.11 22.34 4.86
#